data_AF-A0A652JYC1-F1
#
_entry.id   AF-A0A652JYC1-F1
#
_cell.length_a   1.000
_cell.length_b   1.000
_cell.length_c   1.000
_cell.angle_alpha   90.00
_cell.angle_beta   90.00
_cell.angle_gamma   90.00
#
_symmetry.space_group_name_H-M   'P 1'
#
loop_
_entity.id
_entity.type
_entity.pdbx_description
1 polymer ?
#
loop_
_entity_poly.entity_id
_entity_poly.type
_entity_poly.pdbx_seq_one_letter_code
_entity_poly.pdbx_strand_id
1 'polypeptide(L)'
;MSDHLIEDLVADSVRVLDQHGQGDDSGLRDQIAVLYAFERGYDCSFTKFRVMDTLLRCGYTYRFPMDRHPDYAERAAYFDALTEFTGLRAYDEDAPDFDGYQSWLEDGYVQPPLLYCDAGTGLWQRMVDIGELQGPDSAPLRPVPLIDVVRDVAVAAEKEEDRDLIALWYSFGCENLLGGPAGCPFGIDEVAAMASVQELHAVVRRTDTLALAGRSPYAAPVEFADVEDLETWWWRHPGRGTAGPL
;
A
#
# COMPACT_ATOMS: atom_id res chain seq x y z
N MET A 1 -9.67 -11.93 12.53
CA MET A 1 -10.33 -10.73 13.10
C MET A 1 -9.65 -9.59 12.38
N SER A 2 -10.40 -8.78 11.66
CA SER A 2 -9.78 -7.80 10.75
C SER A 2 -8.88 -6.82 11.49
N ASP A 3 -7.72 -6.52 10.93
CA ASP A 3 -6.81 -5.52 11.44
C ASP A 3 -7.21 -4.12 10.96
N HIS A 4 -8.25 -3.58 11.60
CA HIS A 4 -8.83 -2.28 11.27
C HIS A 4 -7.81 -1.13 11.31
N LEU A 5 -6.73 -1.26 12.09
CA LEU A 5 -5.69 -0.23 12.18
C LEU A 5 -4.89 -0.13 10.88
N ILE A 6 -4.58 -1.28 10.24
CA ILE A 6 -3.92 -1.31 8.93
C ILE A 6 -4.86 -0.83 7.82
N GLU A 7 -6.14 -1.21 7.91
CA GLU A 7 -7.16 -0.76 6.97
C GLU A 7 -7.30 0.77 6.94
N ASP A 8 -7.34 1.40 8.12
CA ASP A 8 -7.41 2.85 8.27
C ASP A 8 -6.10 3.50 7.82
N LEU A 9 -4.95 2.96 8.23
CA LEU A 9 -3.61 3.41 7.82
C LEU A 9 -3.49 3.54 6.31
N VAL A 10 -3.89 2.51 5.56
CA VAL A 10 -3.80 2.51 4.10
C VAL A 10 -4.81 3.48 3.49
N ALA A 11 -6.07 3.47 3.94
CA ALA A 11 -7.08 4.39 3.43
C ALA A 11 -6.71 5.87 3.66
N ASP A 12 -6.20 6.20 4.84
CA ASP A 12 -5.78 7.57 5.17
C ASP A 12 -4.52 7.97 4.42
N SER A 13 -3.58 7.04 4.21
CA SER A 13 -2.41 7.26 3.34
C SER A 13 -2.82 7.64 1.92
N VAL A 14 -3.82 6.94 1.35
CA VAL A 14 -4.35 7.28 0.02
C VAL A 14 -4.95 8.69 0.01
N ARG A 15 -5.72 9.05 1.05
CA ARG A 15 -6.35 10.39 1.13
C ARG A 15 -5.33 11.51 1.21
N VAL A 16 -4.29 11.39 2.05
CA VAL A 16 -3.28 12.45 2.18
C VAL A 16 -2.41 12.57 0.93
N LEU A 17 -2.05 11.43 0.30
CA LEU A 17 -1.32 11.45 -0.98
C LEU A 17 -2.15 12.08 -2.08
N ASP A 18 -3.46 11.82 -2.12
CA ASP A 18 -4.34 12.40 -3.12
C ASP A 18 -4.45 13.92 -2.99
N GLN A 19 -4.55 14.41 -1.76
CA GLN A 19 -4.73 15.84 -1.48
C GLN A 19 -3.43 16.64 -1.61
N HIS A 20 -2.29 16.03 -1.26
CA HIS A 20 -1.04 16.75 -1.02
C HIS A 20 0.19 16.17 -1.70
N GLY A 21 0.04 15.07 -2.43
CA GLY A 21 1.10 14.43 -3.19
C GLY A 21 1.69 15.37 -4.25
N GLN A 22 2.96 15.17 -4.56
CA GLN A 22 3.69 15.96 -5.56
C GLN A 22 3.65 15.31 -6.96
N GLY A 23 2.95 14.18 -7.10
CA GLY A 23 2.89 13.38 -8.32
C GLY A 23 1.67 13.70 -9.19
N ASP A 24 1.74 13.28 -10.46
CA ASP A 24 0.55 13.15 -11.28
C ASP A 24 -0.25 11.89 -10.89
N ASP A 25 -1.41 11.72 -11.52
CA ASP A 25 -2.29 10.56 -11.28
C ASP A 25 -1.55 9.21 -11.50
N SER A 26 -0.57 9.14 -12.41
CA SER A 26 0.23 7.93 -12.62
C SER A 26 1.16 7.65 -11.45
N GLY A 27 1.79 8.67 -10.85
CA GLY A 27 2.59 8.52 -9.65
C GLY A 27 1.75 8.05 -8.47
N LEU A 28 0.56 8.64 -8.29
CA LEU A 28 -0.37 8.25 -7.22
C LEU A 28 -0.84 6.79 -7.38
N ARG A 29 -1.15 6.36 -8.61
CA ARG A 29 -1.51 4.98 -8.94
C ARG A 29 -0.45 3.98 -8.49
N ASP A 30 0.82 4.26 -8.76
CA ASP A 30 1.94 3.37 -8.38
C ASP A 30 2.11 3.30 -6.86
N GLN A 31 1.98 4.45 -6.16
CA GLN A 31 2.04 4.50 -4.70
C GLN A 31 0.89 3.73 -4.03
N ILE A 32 -0.33 3.86 -4.55
CA ILE A 32 -1.50 3.11 -4.09
C ILE A 32 -1.28 1.60 -4.23
N ALA A 33 -0.67 1.15 -5.32
CA ALA A 33 -0.36 -0.26 -5.52
C ALA A 33 0.58 -0.80 -4.43
N VAL A 34 1.56 0.00 -4.02
CA VAL A 34 2.49 -0.34 -2.93
C VAL A 34 1.76 -0.38 -1.58
N LEU A 35 0.88 0.58 -1.30
CA LEU A 35 0.09 0.60 -0.06
C LEU A 35 -0.81 -0.65 0.08
N TYR A 36 -1.52 -1.03 -0.99
CA TYR A 36 -2.33 -2.26 -0.97
C TYR A 36 -1.47 -3.53 -1.00
N ALA A 37 -0.25 -3.48 -1.54
CA ALA A 37 0.68 -4.59 -1.39
C ALA A 37 1.12 -4.77 0.07
N PHE A 38 1.34 -3.69 0.80
CA PHE A 38 1.58 -3.71 2.25
C PHE A 38 0.36 -4.25 3.02
N GLU A 39 -0.86 -3.77 2.73
CA GLU A 39 -2.10 -4.24 3.37
C GLU A 39 -2.29 -5.76 3.26
N ARG A 40 -1.93 -6.36 2.12
CA ARG A 40 -2.02 -7.82 1.89
C ARG A 40 -1.17 -8.66 2.83
N GLY A 41 -0.19 -8.05 3.52
CA GLY A 41 0.59 -8.71 4.58
C GLY A 41 -0.20 -8.96 5.87
N TYR A 42 -1.40 -8.41 5.99
CA TYR A 42 -2.22 -8.40 7.21
C TYR A 42 -3.61 -9.02 6.96
N ASP A 43 -4.29 -9.46 8.03
CA ASP A 43 -5.68 -9.94 7.99
C ASP A 43 -6.63 -8.74 7.87
N CYS A 44 -6.73 -8.16 6.67
CA CYS A 44 -7.59 -7.01 6.38
C CYS A 44 -8.82 -7.39 5.56
N SER A 45 -9.92 -6.67 5.79
CA SER A 45 -11.14 -6.77 4.99
C SER A 45 -11.01 -5.95 3.70
N PHE A 46 -12.05 -5.94 2.87
CA PHE A 46 -12.04 -5.14 1.65
C PHE A 46 -12.24 -3.65 1.96
N THR A 47 -11.17 -2.85 1.90
CA THR A 47 -11.16 -1.44 2.30
C THR A 47 -11.29 -0.44 1.15
N LYS A 48 -11.09 -0.89 -0.10
CA LYS A 48 -10.96 -0.01 -1.28
C LYS A 48 -12.15 0.92 -1.50
N PHE A 49 -13.36 0.52 -1.09
CA PHE A 49 -14.55 1.38 -1.20
C PHE A 49 -14.47 2.66 -0.36
N ARG A 50 -13.60 2.72 0.66
CA ARG A 50 -13.37 3.91 1.49
C ARG A 50 -12.70 5.07 0.74
N VAL A 51 -12.05 4.77 -0.39
CA VAL A 51 -11.26 5.72 -1.22
C VAL A 51 -11.50 5.52 -2.73
N MET A 52 -12.59 4.84 -3.11
CA MET A 52 -12.86 4.40 -4.49
C MET A 52 -12.81 5.53 -5.52
N ASP A 53 -13.29 6.72 -5.19
CA ASP A 53 -13.27 7.86 -6.11
C ASP A 53 -11.84 8.25 -6.52
N THR A 54 -10.91 8.22 -5.56
CA THR A 54 -9.48 8.42 -5.81
C THR A 54 -8.92 7.28 -6.66
N LEU A 55 -9.25 6.02 -6.34
CA LEU A 55 -8.76 4.84 -7.08
C LEU A 55 -9.20 4.87 -8.55
N LEU A 56 -10.46 5.23 -8.81
CA LEU A 56 -11.02 5.36 -10.16
C LEU A 56 -10.39 6.52 -10.92
N ARG A 57 -10.22 7.68 -10.28
CA ARG A 57 -9.68 8.86 -10.94
C ARG A 57 -8.22 8.69 -11.35
N CYS A 58 -7.38 8.10 -10.48
CA CYS A 58 -5.97 7.91 -10.79
C CYS A 58 -5.68 6.69 -11.69
N GLY A 59 -6.71 5.91 -12.04
CA GLY A 59 -6.54 4.70 -12.85
C GLY A 59 -5.91 3.52 -12.09
N TYR A 60 -6.00 3.50 -10.76
CA TYR A 60 -5.63 2.30 -10.01
C TYR A 60 -6.72 1.24 -10.09
N THR A 61 -7.99 1.64 -9.95
CA THR A 61 -9.14 0.75 -10.11
C THR A 61 -9.92 1.15 -11.35
N TYR A 62 -10.43 0.17 -12.07
CA TYR A 62 -11.32 0.35 -13.22
C TYR A 62 -12.67 -0.27 -12.92
N ARG A 63 -13.72 0.28 -13.53
CA ARG A 63 -15.08 -0.26 -13.43
C ARG A 63 -15.75 -0.35 -14.78
N PHE A 64 -16.51 -1.42 -14.98
CA PHE A 64 -17.18 -1.71 -16.24
C PHE A 64 -18.61 -2.20 -16.00
N PRO A 65 -19.51 -2.06 -16.98
CA PRO A 65 -20.70 -2.90 -17.06
C PRO A 65 -20.32 -4.38 -17.04
N MET A 66 -21.14 -5.21 -16.40
CA MET A 66 -20.87 -6.65 -16.27
C MET A 66 -20.67 -7.35 -17.62
N ASP A 67 -21.39 -6.92 -18.66
CA ASP A 67 -21.32 -7.49 -20.01
C ASP A 67 -19.96 -7.29 -20.72
N ARG A 68 -19.08 -6.45 -20.15
CA ARG A 68 -17.71 -6.24 -20.63
C ARG A 68 -16.73 -7.28 -20.11
N HIS A 69 -17.11 -8.12 -19.15
CA HIS A 69 -16.22 -9.17 -18.68
C HIS A 69 -15.82 -10.07 -19.87
N PRO A 70 -14.53 -10.40 -20.07
CA PRO A 70 -14.08 -11.21 -21.21
C PRO A 70 -14.81 -12.55 -21.35
N ASP A 71 -15.16 -13.16 -20.21
CA ASP A 71 -15.89 -14.44 -20.15
C ASP A 71 -17.42 -14.30 -20.13
N TYR A 72 -17.98 -13.09 -20.23
CA TYR A 72 -19.42 -12.87 -20.07
C TYR A 72 -20.24 -13.67 -21.09
N ALA A 73 -19.80 -13.70 -22.35
CA ALA A 73 -20.51 -14.41 -23.43
C ALA A 73 -20.69 -15.92 -23.13
N GLU A 74 -19.74 -16.54 -22.44
CA GLU A 74 -19.75 -17.96 -22.11
C GLU A 74 -20.37 -18.23 -20.72
N ARG A 75 -20.38 -17.22 -19.84
CA ARG A 75 -20.78 -17.36 -18.42
C ARG A 75 -21.87 -16.38 -17.99
N ALA A 76 -22.69 -15.86 -18.92
CA ALA A 76 -23.70 -14.85 -18.63
C ALA A 76 -24.61 -15.21 -17.44
N ALA A 77 -25.10 -16.46 -17.39
CA ALA A 77 -25.94 -16.93 -16.30
C ALA A 77 -25.27 -16.88 -14.92
N TYR A 78 -23.94 -17.06 -14.85
CA TYR A 78 -23.18 -16.92 -13.61
C TYR A 78 -23.09 -15.45 -13.19
N PHE A 79 -22.69 -14.57 -14.11
CA PHE A 79 -22.54 -13.14 -13.82
C PHE A 79 -23.87 -12.45 -13.51
N ASP A 80 -24.94 -12.79 -14.23
CA ASP A 80 -26.29 -12.24 -14.02
C ASP A 80 -26.90 -12.70 -12.69
N ALA A 81 -26.41 -13.80 -12.11
CA ALA A 81 -26.84 -14.30 -10.81
C ALA A 81 -26.13 -13.62 -9.63
N LEU A 82 -25.09 -12.81 -9.87
CA LEU A 82 -24.36 -12.11 -8.80
C LEU A 82 -25.19 -10.93 -8.27
N THR A 83 -25.61 -11.01 -7.01
CA THR A 83 -26.44 -9.98 -6.34
C THR A 83 -25.73 -9.28 -5.19
N GLU A 84 -24.54 -9.73 -4.81
CA GLU A 84 -23.75 -9.20 -3.70
C GLU A 84 -22.28 -9.01 -4.11
N PHE A 85 -21.49 -8.44 -3.20
CA PHE A 85 -20.05 -8.31 -3.39
C PHE A 85 -19.44 -9.70 -3.60
N THR A 86 -18.66 -9.88 -4.67
CA THR A 86 -18.06 -11.18 -5.00
C THR A 86 -16.68 -11.00 -5.62
N GLY A 87 -15.66 -11.62 -5.03
CA GLY A 87 -14.39 -11.84 -5.70
C GLY A 87 -14.55 -12.93 -6.76
N LEU A 88 -14.02 -12.71 -7.97
CA LEU A 88 -14.28 -13.59 -9.11
C LEU A 88 -13.34 -14.80 -9.20
N ARG A 89 -12.23 -14.79 -8.44
CA ARG A 89 -11.30 -15.91 -8.44
C ARG A 89 -11.94 -17.11 -7.75
N ALA A 90 -12.01 -18.21 -8.48
CA ALA A 90 -12.38 -19.51 -7.92
C ALA A 90 -11.14 -20.21 -7.39
N TYR A 91 -11.28 -20.89 -6.25
CA TYR A 91 -10.23 -21.70 -5.64
C TYR A 91 -10.62 -23.16 -5.62
N ASP A 92 -9.65 -24.02 -5.90
CA ASP A 92 -9.71 -25.45 -5.60
C ASP A 92 -8.78 -25.68 -4.40
N GLU A 93 -9.36 -25.73 -3.20
CA GLU A 93 -8.60 -25.91 -1.96
C GLU A 93 -7.91 -27.27 -1.87
N ASP A 94 -8.39 -28.26 -2.64
CA ASP A 94 -7.82 -29.59 -2.71
C ASP A 94 -6.66 -29.68 -3.73
N ALA A 95 -6.37 -28.60 -4.46
CA ALA A 95 -5.29 -28.56 -5.43
C ALA A 95 -3.92 -28.63 -4.72
N PRO A 96 -2.96 -29.46 -5.20
CA PRO A 96 -1.66 -29.63 -4.56
C PRO A 96 -0.80 -28.34 -4.47
N ASP A 97 -1.13 -27.33 -5.27
CA ASP A 97 -0.45 -26.04 -5.37
C ASP A 97 -1.29 -24.88 -4.82
N PHE A 98 -2.33 -25.15 -4.03
CA PHE A 98 -3.11 -24.12 -3.38
C PHE A 98 -2.27 -23.34 -2.34
N ASP A 99 -1.82 -22.16 -2.72
CA ASP A 99 -0.97 -21.25 -1.92
C ASP A 99 -1.80 -20.22 -1.12
N GLY A 100 -3.05 -20.56 -0.81
CA GLY A 100 -3.97 -19.73 -0.04
C GLY A 100 -4.71 -18.64 -0.83
N TYR A 101 -5.32 -17.71 -0.09
CA TYR A 101 -6.32 -16.76 -0.60
C TYR A 101 -5.77 -15.36 -0.93
N GLN A 102 -4.45 -15.15 -0.90
CA GLN A 102 -3.86 -13.80 -1.03
C GLN A 102 -4.16 -13.11 -2.37
N SER A 103 -4.50 -13.90 -3.39
CA SER A 103 -4.70 -13.47 -4.78
C SER A 103 -6.17 -13.48 -5.20
N TRP A 104 -7.11 -13.41 -4.26
CA TRP A 104 -8.54 -13.65 -4.49
C TRP A 104 -9.24 -12.59 -5.35
N LEU A 105 -8.57 -11.46 -5.56
CA LEU A 105 -9.00 -10.37 -6.44
C LEU A 105 -8.28 -10.35 -7.79
N GLU A 106 -7.42 -11.33 -8.08
CA GLU A 106 -6.63 -11.37 -9.33
C GLU A 106 -7.53 -11.36 -10.57
N ASP A 107 -8.65 -12.08 -10.50
CA ASP A 107 -9.66 -12.15 -11.56
C ASP A 107 -10.72 -11.05 -11.44
N GLY A 108 -10.49 -10.04 -10.60
CA GLY A 108 -11.40 -8.95 -10.34
C GLY A 108 -12.48 -9.26 -9.30
N TYR A 109 -13.36 -8.28 -9.12
CA TYR A 109 -14.47 -8.36 -8.18
C TYR A 109 -15.69 -7.64 -8.71
N VAL A 110 -16.84 -8.00 -8.16
CA VAL A 110 -18.14 -7.46 -8.52
C VAL A 110 -18.73 -6.77 -7.31
N GLN A 111 -19.19 -5.54 -7.51
CA GLN A 111 -20.16 -4.89 -6.63
C GLN A 111 -21.34 -4.54 -7.53
N PRO A 112 -22.40 -5.37 -7.57
CA PRO A 112 -23.42 -5.26 -8.59
C PRO A 112 -24.02 -3.85 -8.65
N PRO A 113 -24.23 -3.30 -9.87
CA PRO A 113 -24.18 -3.99 -11.17
C PRO A 113 -22.80 -3.92 -11.86
N LEU A 114 -21.75 -3.52 -11.15
CA LEU A 114 -20.47 -3.16 -11.76
C LEU A 114 -19.40 -4.23 -11.52
N LEU A 115 -18.62 -4.47 -12.57
CA LEU A 115 -17.38 -5.22 -12.55
C LEU A 115 -16.22 -4.28 -12.24
N TYR A 116 -15.27 -4.73 -11.44
CA TYR A 116 -14.06 -4.00 -11.09
C TYR A 116 -12.81 -4.85 -11.28
N CYS A 117 -11.73 -4.21 -11.70
CA CYS A 117 -10.38 -4.75 -11.63
C CYS A 117 -9.41 -3.66 -11.22
N ASP A 118 -8.30 -4.06 -10.61
CA ASP A 118 -7.23 -3.13 -10.25
C ASP A 118 -6.06 -3.29 -11.22
N ALA A 119 -5.34 -2.20 -11.43
CA ALA A 119 -4.13 -2.17 -12.23
C ALA A 119 -3.16 -3.29 -11.81
N GLY A 120 -2.65 -4.03 -12.80
CA GLY A 120 -1.69 -5.09 -12.59
C GLY A 120 -2.28 -6.45 -12.20
N THR A 121 -3.60 -6.59 -12.05
CA THR A 121 -4.22 -7.91 -11.84
C THR A 121 -4.47 -8.65 -13.17
N GLY A 122 -4.69 -9.95 -13.08
CA GLY A 122 -5.05 -10.82 -14.20
C GLY A 122 -6.24 -10.31 -15.02
N LEU A 123 -7.35 -9.90 -14.38
CA LEU A 123 -8.46 -9.32 -15.13
C LEU A 123 -8.07 -8.00 -15.81
N TRP A 124 -7.32 -7.12 -15.15
CA TRP A 124 -6.83 -5.88 -15.79
C TRP A 124 -6.01 -6.17 -17.05
N GLN A 125 -5.09 -7.13 -16.99
CA GLN A 125 -4.29 -7.53 -18.16
C GLN A 125 -5.19 -8.04 -19.29
N ARG A 126 -6.18 -8.87 -18.97
CA ARG A 126 -7.14 -9.36 -19.98
C ARG A 126 -7.97 -8.24 -20.59
N MET A 127 -8.36 -7.23 -19.80
CA MET A 127 -9.07 -6.04 -20.30
C MET A 127 -8.19 -5.19 -21.24
N VAL A 128 -6.88 -5.09 -20.96
CA VAL A 128 -5.91 -4.49 -21.88
C VAL A 128 -5.80 -5.29 -23.18
N ASP A 129 -5.69 -6.62 -23.10
CA ASP A 129 -5.50 -7.49 -24.26
C ASP A 129 -6.67 -7.43 -25.25
N ILE A 130 -7.91 -7.26 -24.76
CA ILE A 130 -9.11 -7.08 -25.59
C ILE A 130 -9.35 -5.64 -26.02
N GLY A 131 -8.51 -4.69 -25.58
CA GLY A 131 -8.56 -3.28 -25.96
C GLY A 131 -9.58 -2.43 -25.20
N GLU A 132 -10.15 -2.90 -24.09
CA GLU A 132 -11.03 -2.09 -23.22
C GLU A 132 -10.21 -1.08 -22.41
N LEU A 133 -8.93 -1.35 -22.14
CA LEU A 133 -7.97 -0.43 -21.53
C LEU A 133 -6.82 -0.13 -22.50
N GLN A 134 -6.50 1.16 -22.69
CA GLN A 134 -5.52 1.61 -23.69
C GLN A 134 -4.70 2.81 -23.20
N GLY A 135 -3.57 3.08 -23.84
CA GLY A 135 -2.75 4.25 -23.52
C GLY A 135 -2.20 4.18 -22.08
N PRO A 136 -2.27 5.27 -21.29
CA PRO A 136 -1.82 5.27 -19.89
C PRO A 136 -2.47 4.18 -19.03
N ASP A 137 -3.72 3.82 -19.32
CA ASP A 137 -4.45 2.80 -18.55
C ASP A 137 -3.96 1.37 -18.79
N SER A 138 -3.26 1.16 -19.91
CA SER A 138 -2.59 -0.11 -20.24
C SER A 138 -1.12 -0.16 -19.81
N ALA A 139 -0.58 0.95 -19.28
CA ALA A 139 0.79 0.97 -18.81
C ALA A 139 0.94 0.10 -17.55
N PRO A 140 1.99 -0.73 -17.45
CA PRO A 140 2.25 -1.52 -16.26
C PRO A 140 2.59 -0.61 -15.07
N LEU A 141 2.25 -1.07 -13.87
CA LEU A 141 2.64 -0.42 -12.63
C LEU A 141 4.16 -0.35 -12.52
N ARG A 142 4.67 0.80 -12.07
CA ARG A 142 6.11 0.97 -11.83
C ARG A 142 6.44 0.52 -10.41
N PRO A 143 7.56 -0.19 -10.21
CA PRO A 143 8.01 -0.55 -8.87
C PRO A 143 8.44 0.71 -8.12
N VAL A 144 7.86 0.93 -6.95
CA VAL A 144 8.25 2.00 -6.01
C VAL A 144 8.60 1.36 -4.66
N PRO A 145 9.75 1.67 -4.05
CA PRO A 145 10.10 1.20 -2.71
C PRO A 145 9.07 1.67 -1.66
N LEU A 146 8.67 0.80 -0.73
CA LEU A 146 7.73 1.16 0.33
C LEU A 146 8.20 2.38 1.13
N ILE A 147 9.49 2.45 1.48
CA ILE A 147 10.05 3.60 2.20
C ILE A 147 9.88 4.94 1.45
N ASP A 148 9.88 4.92 0.12
CA ASP A 148 9.67 6.13 -0.68
C ASP A 148 8.21 6.59 -0.57
N VAL A 149 7.28 5.64 -0.64
CA VAL A 149 5.84 5.91 -0.47
C VAL A 149 5.56 6.41 0.93
N VAL A 150 6.12 5.77 1.96
CA VAL A 150 5.93 6.18 3.36
C VAL A 150 6.51 7.56 3.63
N ARG A 151 7.67 7.90 3.03
CA ARG A 151 8.21 9.26 3.08
C ARG A 151 7.24 10.27 2.46
N ASP A 152 6.65 9.96 1.32
CA ASP A 152 5.69 10.86 0.66
C ASP A 152 4.38 10.98 1.46
N VAL A 153 3.89 9.90 2.05
CA VAL A 153 2.75 9.91 2.99
C VAL A 153 3.06 10.79 4.19
N ALA A 154 4.22 10.65 4.82
CA ALA A 154 4.58 11.41 6.00
C ALA A 154 4.69 12.92 5.70
N VAL A 155 5.27 13.29 4.55
CA VAL A 155 5.34 14.68 4.09
C VAL A 155 3.94 15.25 3.78
N ALA A 156 3.05 14.44 3.20
CA ALA A 156 1.66 14.83 2.97
C ALA A 156 0.88 15.00 4.28
N ALA A 157 0.99 14.04 5.19
CA ALA A 157 0.37 14.03 6.51
C ALA A 157 0.84 15.20 7.38
N GLU A 158 2.11 15.63 7.26
CA GLU A 158 2.64 16.80 7.95
C GLU A 158 1.85 18.07 7.60
N LYS A 159 1.39 18.22 6.36
CA LYS A 159 0.60 19.38 5.91
C LYS A 159 -0.82 19.39 6.49
N GLU A 160 -1.35 18.22 6.82
CA GLU A 160 -2.64 18.03 7.48
C GLU A 160 -2.51 17.99 9.01
N GLU A 161 -1.29 18.17 9.55
CA GLU A 161 -0.97 18.00 10.97
C GLU A 161 -1.37 16.61 11.53
N ASP A 162 -1.43 15.59 10.67
CA ASP A 162 -1.81 14.23 11.04
C ASP A 162 -0.63 13.47 11.66
N ARG A 163 -0.44 13.74 12.94
CA ARG A 163 0.61 13.16 13.77
C ARG A 163 0.42 11.66 14.01
N ASP A 164 -0.83 11.19 14.04
CA ASP A 164 -1.15 9.78 14.27
C ASP A 164 -0.73 8.93 13.06
N LEU A 165 -1.02 9.39 11.83
CA LEU A 165 -0.62 8.70 10.61
C LEU A 165 0.91 8.64 10.46
N ILE A 166 1.62 9.75 10.72
CA ILE A 166 3.09 9.79 10.70
C ILE A 166 3.66 8.81 11.74
N ALA A 167 3.15 8.85 12.97
CA ALA A 167 3.63 8.01 14.05
C ALA A 167 3.40 6.52 13.77
N LEU A 168 2.24 6.17 13.22
CA LEU A 168 1.88 4.79 12.93
C LEU A 168 2.78 4.21 11.84
N TRP A 169 3.00 4.93 10.73
CA TRP A 169 3.95 4.49 9.70
C TRP A 169 5.37 4.32 10.25
N TYR A 170 5.85 5.27 11.05
CA TYR A 170 7.17 5.18 11.64
C TYR A 170 7.32 3.97 12.59
N SER A 171 6.22 3.57 13.23
CA SER A 171 6.23 2.50 14.23
C SER A 171 6.57 1.12 13.68
N PHE A 172 6.38 0.89 12.38
CA PHE A 172 6.74 -0.37 11.74
C PHE A 172 8.25 -0.64 11.72
N GLY A 173 9.08 0.38 11.95
CA GLY A 173 10.53 0.20 12.01
C GLY A 173 11.18 0.02 10.65
N CYS A 174 12.50 -0.01 10.65
CA CYS A 174 13.29 -0.17 9.44
C CYS A 174 13.12 -1.55 8.80
N GLU A 175 12.94 -2.61 9.59
CA GLU A 175 12.83 -3.98 9.09
C GLU A 175 11.58 -4.17 8.24
N ASN A 176 10.44 -3.61 8.64
CA ASN A 176 9.22 -3.73 7.85
C ASN A 176 9.15 -2.74 6.68
N LEU A 177 9.78 -1.56 6.81
CA LEU A 177 9.71 -0.52 5.77
C LEU A 177 10.76 -0.71 4.67
N LEU A 178 11.88 -1.37 4.98
CA LEU A 178 13.01 -1.60 4.07
C LEU A 178 13.27 -3.08 3.79
N GLY A 179 12.87 -3.96 4.72
CA GLY A 179 13.00 -5.41 4.59
C GLY A 179 11.71 -6.03 4.08
N GLY A 180 11.82 -6.77 2.99
CA GLY A 180 10.76 -7.70 2.59
C GLY A 180 10.74 -8.93 3.53
N PRO A 181 10.09 -10.03 3.10
CA PRO A 181 10.03 -11.28 3.86
C PRO A 181 11.39 -11.89 4.26
N ALA A 182 12.48 -11.46 3.61
CA ALA A 182 13.85 -11.89 3.87
C ALA A 182 14.61 -11.02 4.89
N GLY A 183 13.97 -10.00 5.46
CA GLY A 183 14.60 -9.01 6.35
C GLY A 183 15.23 -7.83 5.60
N CYS A 184 15.73 -6.84 6.35
CA CYS A 184 16.38 -5.66 5.79
C CYS A 184 17.77 -6.03 5.25
N PRO A 185 18.05 -5.83 3.94
CA PRO A 185 19.33 -6.22 3.36
C PRO A 185 20.44 -5.17 3.57
N PHE A 186 20.13 -4.04 4.21
CA PHE A 186 21.00 -2.87 4.31
C PHE A 186 21.62 -2.73 5.69
N GLY A 187 22.88 -2.27 5.74
CA GLY A 187 23.51 -1.83 6.98
C GLY A 187 23.08 -0.42 7.41
N ILE A 188 23.38 -0.05 8.66
CA ILE A 188 23.07 1.28 9.23
C ILE A 188 23.54 2.43 8.33
N ASP A 189 24.78 2.38 7.85
CA ASP A 189 25.35 3.47 7.03
C ASP A 189 24.61 3.63 5.70
N GLU A 190 24.16 2.53 5.10
CA GLU A 190 23.39 2.55 3.87
C GLU A 190 22.00 3.15 4.10
N VAL A 191 21.31 2.69 5.14
CA VAL A 191 19.98 3.20 5.53
C VAL A 191 20.05 4.69 5.90
N ALA A 192 21.08 5.10 6.65
CA ALA A 192 21.32 6.48 7.03
C ALA A 192 21.58 7.40 5.83
N ALA A 193 22.13 6.87 4.74
CA ALA A 193 22.39 7.61 3.51
C ALA A 193 21.15 7.72 2.59
N MET A 194 20.07 6.96 2.84
CA MET A 194 18.87 7.01 2.02
C MET A 194 18.11 8.33 2.25
N ALA A 195 17.93 9.09 1.17
CA ALA A 195 17.20 10.36 1.20
C ALA A 195 15.79 10.21 1.79
N SER A 196 15.12 9.08 1.53
CA SER A 196 13.77 8.81 2.00
C SER A 196 13.70 8.60 3.51
N VAL A 197 14.69 7.90 4.06
CA VAL A 197 14.82 7.72 5.51
C VAL A 197 15.18 9.04 6.18
N GLN A 198 16.11 9.81 5.60
CA GLN A 198 16.50 11.12 6.11
C GLN A 198 15.30 12.08 6.18
N GLU A 199 14.48 12.12 5.13
CA GLU A 199 13.29 12.98 5.12
C GLU A 199 12.22 12.49 6.09
N LEU A 200 11.96 11.18 6.16
CA LEU A 200 11.02 10.61 7.14
C LEU A 200 11.45 10.93 8.58
N HIS A 201 12.74 10.76 8.91
CA HIS A 201 13.30 11.16 10.21
C HIS A 201 13.13 12.67 10.45
N ALA A 202 13.32 13.49 9.42
CA ALA A 202 13.13 14.92 9.51
C ALA A 202 11.68 15.29 9.81
N VAL A 203 10.70 14.69 9.13
CA VAL A 203 9.26 14.85 9.41
C VAL A 203 8.96 14.47 10.86
N VAL A 204 9.33 13.25 11.28
CA VAL A 204 9.06 12.74 12.64
C VAL A 204 9.59 13.68 13.72
N ARG A 205 10.76 14.30 13.49
CA ARG A 205 11.34 15.30 14.38
C ARG A 205 10.57 16.63 14.34
N ARG A 206 10.19 17.13 13.17
CA ARG A 206 9.43 18.39 13.04
C ARG A 206 8.06 18.28 13.70
N THR A 207 7.43 17.11 13.62
CA THR A 207 6.09 16.83 14.16
C THR A 207 6.10 16.24 15.57
N ASP A 208 7.28 16.00 16.16
CA ASP A 208 7.45 15.42 17.50
C ASP A 208 6.61 14.15 17.70
N THR A 209 6.66 13.21 16.74
CA THR A 209 5.79 12.01 16.71
C THR A 209 6.47 10.75 17.26
N LEU A 210 7.75 10.80 17.60
CA LEU A 210 8.50 9.63 18.05
C LEU A 210 7.88 8.97 19.30
N ALA A 211 7.48 9.76 20.29
CA ALA A 211 6.85 9.26 21.51
C ALA A 211 5.46 8.65 21.28
N LEU A 212 4.78 9.08 20.21
CA LEU A 212 3.49 8.54 19.79
C LEU A 212 3.68 7.22 19.05
N ALA A 213 4.68 7.16 18.16
CA ALA A 213 5.05 5.95 17.44
C ALA A 213 5.40 4.80 18.41
N GLY A 214 6.12 5.10 19.50
CA GLY A 214 6.46 4.11 20.53
C GLY A 214 5.27 3.54 21.33
N ARG A 215 4.04 4.06 21.16
CA ARG A 215 2.82 3.54 21.78
C ARG A 215 2.03 2.60 20.85
N SER A 216 2.44 2.50 19.58
CA SER A 216 1.78 1.66 18.58
C SER A 216 1.96 0.17 18.94
N PRO A 217 0.96 -0.68 18.66
CA PRO A 217 1.09 -2.13 18.80
C PRO A 217 2.12 -2.75 17.84
N TYR A 218 2.48 -2.04 16.76
CA TYR A 218 3.54 -2.48 15.82
C TYR A 218 4.92 -1.96 16.19
N ALA A 219 4.99 -1.07 17.19
CA ALA A 219 6.27 -0.55 17.64
C ALA A 219 7.11 -1.71 18.19
N ALA A 220 8.34 -1.82 17.70
CA ALA A 220 9.38 -2.64 18.28
C ALA A 220 10.45 -1.77 18.98
N PRO A 221 10.10 -0.91 19.96
CA PRO A 221 11.07 -0.04 20.61
C PRO A 221 12.01 -0.91 21.46
N VAL A 222 13.29 -0.85 21.14
CA VAL A 222 14.25 -1.81 21.66
C VAL A 222 14.80 -1.36 23.02
N GLU A 223 14.16 -1.83 24.09
CA GLU A 223 14.66 -1.72 25.47
C GLU A 223 15.82 -2.70 25.75
N PHE A 224 16.05 -3.69 24.87
CA PHE A 224 16.98 -4.81 25.12
C PHE A 224 17.93 -5.18 23.96
N ALA A 225 17.95 -4.46 22.83
CA ALA A 225 18.87 -4.79 21.74
C ALA A 225 20.21 -4.03 21.82
N ASP A 226 21.18 -4.60 21.10
CA ASP A 226 22.53 -4.08 20.98
C ASP A 226 22.52 -2.67 20.36
N VAL A 227 23.48 -1.82 20.73
CA VAL A 227 23.54 -0.43 20.25
C VAL A 227 23.81 -0.35 18.74
N GLU A 228 24.34 -1.44 18.17
CA GLU A 228 24.65 -1.60 16.75
C GLU A 228 23.51 -2.27 15.95
N ASP A 229 22.39 -2.57 16.59
CA ASP A 229 21.20 -3.13 15.92
C ASP A 229 20.47 -2.06 15.10
N LEU A 230 20.01 -2.43 13.89
CA LEU A 230 19.43 -1.48 12.92
C LEU A 230 18.11 -0.88 13.42
N GLU A 231 17.25 -1.68 14.06
CA GLU A 231 16.03 -1.19 14.70
C GLU A 231 16.37 -0.23 15.85
N THR A 232 17.35 -0.58 16.67
CA THR A 232 17.84 0.32 17.72
C THR A 232 18.33 1.65 17.16
N TRP A 233 19.03 1.64 16.04
CA TRP A 233 19.44 2.85 15.34
C TRP A 233 18.23 3.66 14.86
N TRP A 234 17.25 3.02 14.23
CA TRP A 234 16.01 3.65 13.73
C TRP A 234 15.31 4.45 14.82
N TRP A 235 15.11 3.86 15.99
CA TRP A 235 14.41 4.52 17.10
C TRP A 235 15.22 5.62 17.80
N ARG A 236 16.56 5.52 17.80
CA ARG A 236 17.45 6.48 18.49
C ARG A 236 17.91 7.63 17.62
N HIS A 237 17.87 7.50 16.30
CA HIS A 237 18.48 8.46 15.36
C HIS A 237 17.54 9.22 14.40
N PRO A 238 16.29 9.58 14.75
CA PRO A 238 15.61 10.65 14.01
C PRO A 238 16.31 12.02 14.19
N GLY A 239 17.39 12.11 15.00
CA GLY A 239 17.94 13.36 15.53
C GLY A 239 19.38 13.77 15.18
N ARG A 240 20.18 13.07 14.37
CA ARG A 240 21.51 13.59 13.96
C ARG A 240 21.51 14.11 12.53
N GLY A 241 20.89 15.27 12.35
CA GLY A 241 21.33 16.16 11.28
C GLY A 241 22.81 16.45 11.47
N THR A 242 23.60 16.40 10.41
CA THR A 242 24.99 16.81 10.38
C THR A 242 25.11 18.26 10.86
N ALA A 243 25.32 18.47 12.16
CA ALA A 243 25.92 19.69 12.65
C ALA A 243 27.36 19.66 12.16
N GLY A 244 27.65 20.37 11.08
CA GLY A 244 29.02 20.62 10.64
C GLY A 244 29.81 21.24 11.79
N PRO A 245 31.11 20.89 11.94
CA PRO A 245 31.92 21.46 13.00
C PRO A 245 32.06 22.97 12.79
N LEU A 246 31.73 23.74 13.84
CA LEU A 246 32.11 25.14 13.99
C LEU A 246 33.62 25.27 14.27
#